data_AF-A0A6P2BJ48-F1
#
_entry.id   AF-A0A6P2BJ48-F1
#
_cell.length_a   1.000
_cell.length_b   1.000
_cell.length_c   1.000
_cell.angle_alpha   90.00
_cell.angle_beta   90.00
_cell.angle_gamma   90.00
#
_symmetry.space_group_name_H-M   'P 1'
#
loop_
_entity.id
_entity.type
_entity.pdbx_description
1 polymer ?
#
loop_
_entity_poly.entity_id
_entity_poly.type
_entity_poly.pdbx_seq_one_letter_code
_entity_poly.pdbx_strand_id
1 'polypeptide(L)'
;MRAGAAATVGDGDCSDHRHLLAGRTRLPAPRRGLTRPLRRPVVHGSVRHLRARGTRGLGGLAELAAGKEYVVMMQRLIDHLLDRQERTLGQSMDWLRALYAASPKGFWQFTRLRGMLRHREALPHTVWAVAHLTAAQVEDCGPCVQIAADEALRAGLTPEEIRAVLAGDDSRLDPESILMRRFVRAVCEHDPESETLRREIHAAWGSKGEVDLALAIIGGRAIPMLKRALGHAVACSTVPVALGTSPLRPDMRQP
;
A
#
# COMPACT_ATOMS: atom_id res chain seq x y z
N MET A 1 27.08 47.98 6.93
CA MET A 1 26.11 48.42 5.91
C MET A 1 26.39 47.71 4.59
N ARG A 2 25.63 46.66 4.28
CA ARG A 2 25.02 46.35 2.97
C ARG A 2 24.34 45.00 3.10
N ALA A 3 23.01 45.04 2.94
CA ALA A 3 22.09 43.92 3.05
C ALA A 3 22.14 43.06 1.78
N GLY A 4 22.07 41.73 1.95
CA GLY A 4 21.83 40.76 0.89
C GLY A 4 20.42 40.20 1.06
N ALA A 5 19.62 40.34 0.00
CA ALA A 5 18.19 40.09 -0.03
C ALA A 5 17.82 38.61 0.17
N ALA A 6 16.80 38.37 1.00
CA ALA A 6 16.11 37.10 1.13
C ALA A 6 15.13 36.95 -0.05
N ALA A 7 15.27 35.87 -0.82
CA ALA A 7 14.30 35.48 -1.83
C ALA A 7 13.27 34.52 -1.20
N THR A 8 12.04 34.99 -1.08
CA THR A 8 10.87 34.20 -0.72
C THR A 8 10.41 33.39 -1.94
N VAL A 9 10.37 32.06 -1.82
CA VAL A 9 9.74 31.19 -2.83
C VAL A 9 8.22 31.28 -2.65
N GLY A 10 7.55 31.75 -3.70
CA GLY A 10 6.10 31.99 -3.72
C GLY A 10 5.29 30.70 -3.81
N ASP A 11 4.12 30.77 -3.19
CA ASP A 11 3.03 29.80 -3.27
C ASP A 11 2.59 29.59 -4.73
N GLY A 12 2.79 28.38 -5.23
CA GLY A 12 2.33 27.93 -6.55
C GLY A 12 0.92 27.38 -6.47
N ASP A 13 -0.02 28.15 -7.02
CA ASP A 13 -1.44 27.84 -7.23
C ASP A 13 -1.65 26.55 -8.04
N CYS A 14 -2.55 25.67 -7.57
CA CYS A 14 -2.80 24.32 -8.09
C CYS A 14 -3.94 24.29 -9.13
N SER A 15 -4.09 25.36 -9.91
CA SER A 15 -5.34 25.64 -10.62
C SER A 15 -5.14 25.99 -12.10
N ASP A 16 -4.36 25.23 -12.90
CA ASP A 16 -4.47 25.37 -14.36
C ASP A 16 -3.93 24.19 -15.20
N HIS A 17 -4.71 23.12 -15.28
CA HIS A 17 -4.59 22.12 -16.35
C HIS A 17 -5.96 21.81 -16.96
N ARG A 18 -6.55 22.83 -17.60
CA ARG A 18 -7.49 22.64 -18.71
C ARG A 18 -6.85 23.21 -19.97
N HIS A 19 -7.10 22.52 -21.09
CA HIS A 19 -6.61 22.80 -22.45
C HIS A 19 -5.32 22.07 -22.85
N LEU A 20 -5.48 20.84 -23.37
CA LEU A 20 -4.85 20.34 -24.60
C LEU A 20 -5.31 18.89 -24.90
N LEU A 21 -6.55 18.72 -25.37
CA LEU A 21 -6.98 17.51 -26.07
C LEU A 21 -7.93 17.89 -27.21
N ALA A 22 -7.34 18.40 -28.29
CA ALA A 22 -7.99 18.51 -29.60
C ALA A 22 -7.37 17.45 -30.52
N GLY A 23 -8.00 16.27 -30.57
CA GLY A 23 -7.58 15.15 -31.42
C GLY A 23 -8.73 14.17 -31.62
N ARG A 24 -9.72 14.58 -32.42
CA ARG A 24 -10.89 13.77 -32.79
C ARG A 24 -10.47 12.60 -33.69
N THR A 25 -10.34 11.40 -33.15
CA THR A 25 -10.53 10.16 -33.92
C THR A 25 -11.93 9.62 -33.62
N ARG A 26 -12.74 9.50 -34.68
CA ARG A 26 -14.12 9.02 -34.61
C ARG A 26 -14.12 7.53 -34.27
N LEU A 27 -14.64 7.18 -33.10
CA LEU A 27 -15.02 5.80 -32.77
C LEU A 27 -16.18 5.36 -33.68
N PRO A 28 -16.12 4.17 -34.32
CA PRO A 28 -17.25 3.65 -35.08
C PRO A 28 -18.39 3.19 -34.17
N ALA A 29 -19.63 3.45 -34.60
CA ALA A 29 -20.86 3.13 -33.88
C ALA A 29 -21.03 1.61 -33.62
N PRO A 30 -21.63 1.21 -32.49
CA PRO A 30 -21.86 -0.19 -32.18
C PRO A 30 -22.95 -0.78 -33.09
N ARG A 31 -22.63 -1.91 -33.75
CA ARG A 31 -23.59 -2.67 -34.56
C ARG A 31 -24.68 -3.26 -33.67
N ARG A 32 -25.93 -2.93 -33.98
CA ARG A 32 -27.13 -3.61 -33.48
C ARG A 32 -27.21 -5.03 -34.03
N GLY A 33 -27.49 -6.00 -33.17
CA GLY A 33 -28.08 -7.28 -33.57
C GLY A 33 -27.33 -8.52 -33.06
N LEU A 34 -27.85 -9.12 -31.99
CA LEU A 34 -28.16 -10.55 -31.80
C LEU A 34 -28.32 -10.83 -30.30
N THR A 35 -29.44 -10.39 -29.73
CA THR A 35 -29.90 -10.84 -28.42
C THR A 35 -30.37 -12.29 -28.56
N ARG A 36 -29.48 -13.24 -28.29
CA ARG A 36 -29.84 -14.64 -28.09
C ARG A 36 -30.20 -14.82 -26.61
N PRO A 37 -31.43 -15.21 -26.25
CA PRO A 37 -31.79 -15.36 -24.84
C PRO A 37 -31.01 -16.53 -24.24
N LEU A 38 -30.26 -16.26 -23.17
CA LEU A 38 -29.63 -17.28 -22.34
C LEU A 38 -30.73 -18.16 -21.74
N ARG A 39 -30.79 -19.41 -22.18
CA ARG A 39 -31.64 -20.45 -21.59
C ARG A 39 -31.25 -20.61 -20.12
N ARG A 40 -32.20 -20.32 -19.23
CA ARG A 40 -32.11 -20.62 -17.80
C ARG A 40 -32.01 -22.15 -17.61
N PRO A 41 -31.10 -22.67 -16.78
CA PRO A 41 -31.20 -24.05 -16.33
C PRO A 41 -32.41 -24.18 -15.40
N VAL A 42 -33.29 -25.13 -15.72
CA VAL A 42 -34.39 -25.58 -14.86
C VAL A 42 -33.78 -26.36 -13.69
N VAL A 43 -33.77 -25.76 -12.50
CA VAL A 43 -33.44 -26.47 -11.27
C VAL A 43 -34.74 -27.02 -10.70
N HIS A 44 -35.01 -28.31 -10.92
CA HIS A 44 -35.99 -29.06 -10.14
C HIS A 44 -35.37 -29.41 -8.79
N GLY A 45 -35.54 -28.53 -7.80
CA GLY A 45 -35.19 -28.77 -6.41
C GLY A 45 -36.44 -28.62 -5.55
N SER A 46 -36.98 -29.75 -5.09
CA SER A 46 -38.17 -29.84 -4.25
C SER A 46 -38.09 -28.92 -3.03
N VAL A 47 -39.03 -27.97 -2.93
CA VAL A 47 -39.29 -27.21 -1.70
C VAL A 47 -39.96 -28.17 -0.70
N ARG A 48 -39.16 -28.86 0.11
CA ARG A 48 -39.68 -29.47 1.33
C ARG A 48 -39.91 -28.36 2.35
N HIS A 49 -41.17 -28.03 2.56
CA HIS A 49 -41.63 -27.24 3.69
C HIS A 49 -41.15 -27.90 5.01
N LEU A 50 -40.06 -27.39 5.58
CA LEU A 50 -39.78 -27.64 6.99
C LEU A 50 -40.73 -26.77 7.81
N ARG A 51 -41.71 -27.45 8.40
CA ARG A 51 -42.63 -26.91 9.41
C ARG A 51 -41.84 -26.20 10.50
N ALA A 52 -42.22 -24.96 10.76
CA ALA A 52 -41.92 -24.27 12.00
C ALA A 52 -42.49 -25.07 13.18
N ARG A 53 -41.60 -25.52 14.07
CA ARG A 53 -41.85 -25.82 15.49
C ARG A 53 -40.71 -25.08 16.20
N GLY A 54 -40.96 -23.98 16.90
CA GLY A 54 -41.60 -23.93 18.21
C GLY A 54 -40.49 -23.86 19.27
N THR A 55 -40.48 -22.78 20.06
CA THR A 55 -39.54 -22.39 21.14
C THR A 55 -38.24 -21.66 20.75
N ARG A 56 -38.36 -20.38 20.33
CA ARG A 56 -37.28 -19.38 20.47
C ARG A 56 -37.84 -18.18 21.22
N GLY A 57 -37.65 -18.13 22.53
CA GLY A 57 -38.20 -17.05 23.37
C GLY A 57 -37.17 -16.32 24.21
N LEU A 58 -36.19 -17.02 24.81
CA LEU A 58 -35.26 -16.39 25.76
C LEU A 58 -33.79 -16.77 25.51
N GLY A 59 -33.51 -18.01 25.10
CA GLY A 59 -32.14 -18.44 24.76
C GLY A 59 -31.52 -17.68 23.59
N GLY A 60 -32.32 -17.30 22.58
CA GLY A 60 -31.83 -16.55 21.43
C GLY A 60 -31.43 -15.11 21.74
N LEU A 61 -32.05 -14.45 22.73
CA LEU A 61 -31.69 -13.08 23.10
C LEU A 61 -30.39 -13.03 23.91
N ALA A 62 -30.18 -13.99 24.82
CA ALA A 62 -28.93 -14.14 25.55
C ALA A 62 -27.76 -14.55 24.62
N GLU A 63 -28.01 -15.43 23.65
CA GLU A 63 -27.01 -15.85 22.65
C GLU A 63 -26.66 -14.70 21.68
N LEU A 64 -27.64 -13.90 21.26
CA LEU A 64 -27.40 -12.68 20.48
C LEU A 64 -26.69 -11.60 21.29
N ALA A 65 -27.00 -11.45 22.58
CA ALA A 65 -26.33 -10.52 23.49
C ALA A 65 -24.87 -10.93 23.74
N ALA A 66 -24.62 -12.22 24.02
CA ALA A 66 -23.26 -12.76 24.14
C ALA A 66 -22.48 -12.64 22.84
N GLY A 67 -23.13 -12.85 21.68
CA GLY A 67 -22.54 -12.59 20.37
C GLY A 67 -22.18 -11.12 20.16
N LYS A 68 -23.05 -10.19 20.59
CA LYS A 68 -22.80 -8.75 20.52
C LYS A 68 -21.67 -8.31 21.46
N GLU A 69 -21.64 -8.84 22.68
CA GLU A 69 -20.56 -8.61 23.66
C GLU A 69 -19.22 -9.14 23.15
N TYR A 70 -19.20 -10.34 22.54
CA TYR A 70 -18.00 -10.89 21.92
C TYR A 70 -17.48 -9.99 20.78
N VAL A 71 -18.36 -9.51 19.90
CA VAL A 71 -17.98 -8.58 18.82
C VAL A 71 -17.40 -7.29 19.39
N VAL A 72 -18.02 -6.72 20.43
CA VAL A 72 -17.51 -5.50 21.10
C VAL A 72 -16.17 -5.74 21.78
N MET A 73 -15.99 -6.88 22.45
CA MET A 73 -14.73 -7.25 23.09
C MET A 73 -13.61 -7.42 22.04
N MET A 74 -13.89 -8.10 20.93
CA MET A 74 -12.92 -8.26 19.85
C MET A 74 -12.59 -6.93 19.18
N GLN A 75 -13.58 -6.05 18.97
CA GLN A 75 -13.33 -4.69 18.48
C GLN A 75 -12.36 -3.93 19.39
N ARG A 76 -12.59 -3.93 20.71
CA ARG A 76 -11.70 -3.27 21.68
C ARG A 76 -10.28 -3.84 21.66
N LEU A 77 -10.14 -5.16 21.51
CA LEU A 77 -8.83 -5.80 21.40
C LEU A 77 -8.10 -5.35 20.12
N ILE A 78 -8.79 -5.35 18.97
CA ILE A 78 -8.22 -4.88 17.71
C ILE A 78 -7.84 -3.40 17.83
N ASP A 79 -8.69 -2.57 18.43
CA ASP A 79 -8.40 -1.16 18.63
C ASP A 79 -7.15 -0.95 19.47
N HIS A 80 -6.97 -1.71 20.55
CA HIS A 80 -5.77 -1.66 21.37
C HIS A 80 -4.50 -2.06 20.61
N LEU A 81 -4.58 -3.09 19.75
CA LEU A 81 -3.45 -3.50 18.89
C LEU A 81 -3.11 -2.44 17.84
N LEU A 82 -4.13 -1.79 17.28
CA LEU A 82 -3.95 -0.72 16.31
C LEU A 82 -3.38 0.54 16.96
N ASP A 83 -3.80 0.91 18.17
CA ASP A 83 -3.21 2.02 18.94
C ASP A 83 -1.69 1.83 19.12
N ARG A 84 -1.27 0.59 19.42
CA ARG A 84 0.16 0.27 19.54
C ARG A 84 0.87 0.47 18.21
N GLN A 85 0.27 0.01 17.11
CA GLN A 85 0.83 0.12 15.78
C GLN A 85 0.92 1.59 15.31
N GLU A 86 -0.08 2.42 15.63
CA GLU A 86 -0.09 3.87 15.37
C GLU A 86 1.05 4.57 16.10
N ARG A 87 1.23 4.28 17.40
CA ARG A 87 2.33 4.85 18.19
C ARG A 87 3.69 4.44 17.67
N THR A 88 3.83 3.19 17.22
CA THR A 88 5.07 2.74 16.60
C THR A 88 5.30 3.51 15.30
N LEU A 89 4.37 3.46 14.35
CA LEU A 89 4.58 4.02 13.01
C LEU A 89 4.47 5.54 12.94
N GLY A 90 3.95 6.22 13.96
CA GLY A 90 3.65 7.64 13.92
C GLY A 90 2.57 8.01 12.90
N GLN A 91 1.75 7.04 12.46
CA GLN A 91 0.76 7.19 11.40
C GLN A 91 -0.57 6.55 11.81
N SER A 92 -1.68 7.20 11.47
CA SER A 92 -3.03 6.69 11.75
C SER A 92 -3.32 5.33 11.09
N MET A 93 -4.02 4.47 11.82
CA MET A 93 -4.55 3.17 11.42
C MET A 93 -6.07 3.21 11.27
N ASP A 94 -6.68 4.40 11.13
CA ASP A 94 -8.13 4.56 10.97
C ASP A 94 -8.68 3.73 9.80
N TRP A 95 -7.90 3.59 8.72
CA TRP A 95 -8.24 2.74 7.58
C TRP A 95 -8.33 1.25 7.95
N LEU A 96 -7.53 0.76 8.89
CA LEU A 96 -7.61 -0.61 9.40
C LEU A 96 -8.80 -0.77 10.35
N ARG A 97 -9.09 0.25 11.17
CA ARG A 97 -10.29 0.26 12.02
C ARG A 97 -11.54 0.20 11.17
N ALA A 98 -11.61 1.04 10.13
CA ALA A 98 -12.70 1.04 9.16
C ALA A 98 -12.82 -0.30 8.42
N LEU A 99 -11.68 -0.88 7.99
CA LEU A 99 -11.66 -2.20 7.36
C LEU A 99 -12.22 -3.29 8.27
N TYR A 100 -11.80 -3.33 9.55
CA TYR A 100 -12.28 -4.33 10.50
C TYR A 100 -13.76 -4.12 10.83
N ALA A 101 -14.20 -2.89 11.08
CA ALA A 101 -15.59 -2.58 11.36
C ALA A 101 -16.52 -2.94 10.18
N ALA A 102 -16.08 -2.72 8.94
CA ALA A 102 -16.83 -3.09 7.75
C ALA A 102 -16.77 -4.60 7.45
N SER A 103 -15.62 -5.23 7.65
CA SER A 103 -15.40 -6.65 7.34
C SER A 103 -14.26 -7.26 8.17
N PRO A 104 -14.57 -7.90 9.31
CA PRO A 104 -13.56 -8.61 10.11
C PRO A 104 -12.83 -9.69 9.31
N LYS A 105 -13.55 -10.37 8.40
CA LYS A 105 -12.96 -11.38 7.51
C LYS A 105 -11.99 -10.76 6.50
N GLY A 106 -12.29 -9.57 5.99
CA GLY A 106 -11.39 -8.82 5.10
C GLY A 106 -10.13 -8.37 5.83
N PHE A 107 -10.28 -7.81 7.03
CA PHE A 107 -9.16 -7.46 7.91
C PHE A 107 -8.22 -8.64 8.17
N TRP A 108 -8.74 -9.81 8.58
CA TRP A 108 -7.89 -10.96 8.86
C TRP A 108 -7.20 -11.53 7.62
N GLN A 109 -7.82 -11.45 6.45
CA GLN A 109 -7.15 -11.80 5.19
C GLN A 109 -5.98 -10.86 4.92
N PHE A 110 -6.20 -9.55 5.05
CA PHE A 110 -5.14 -8.56 4.88
C PHE A 110 -4.00 -8.75 5.89
N THR A 111 -4.30 -8.94 7.18
CA THR A 111 -3.29 -9.12 8.22
C THR A 111 -2.40 -10.34 7.98
N ARG A 112 -2.94 -11.42 7.38
CA ARG A 112 -2.15 -12.62 7.01
C ARG A 112 -1.12 -12.34 5.91
N LEU A 113 -1.32 -11.33 5.07
CA LEU A 113 -0.38 -10.98 4.00
C LEU A 113 0.85 -10.22 4.53
N ARG A 114 0.86 -9.73 5.77
CA ARG A 114 1.95 -8.88 6.30
C ARG A 114 3.34 -9.51 6.18
N GLY A 115 3.48 -10.81 6.39
CA GLY A 115 4.76 -11.51 6.26
C GLY A 115 5.26 -11.52 4.82
N MET A 116 4.36 -11.75 3.86
CA MET A 116 4.66 -11.69 2.43
C MET A 116 5.09 -10.27 1.99
N LEU A 117 4.38 -9.23 2.46
CA LEU A 117 4.68 -7.84 2.10
C LEU A 117 6.05 -7.33 2.62
N ARG A 118 6.69 -8.08 3.52
CA ARG A 118 8.00 -7.76 4.12
C ARG A 118 9.01 -8.89 3.92
N HIS A 119 8.75 -9.77 2.96
CA HIS A 119 9.61 -10.89 2.68
C HIS A 119 10.97 -10.43 2.14
N ARG A 120 12.03 -11.06 2.63
CA ARG A 120 13.41 -10.86 2.20
C ARG A 120 14.24 -12.09 2.59
N GLU A 121 14.97 -12.67 1.65
CA GLU A 121 15.86 -13.80 1.85
C GLU A 121 17.30 -13.54 1.36
N ALA A 122 17.45 -12.96 0.17
CA ALA A 122 18.71 -12.81 -0.53
C ALA A 122 19.15 -11.35 -0.68
N LEU A 123 18.22 -10.40 -0.81
CA LEU A 123 18.59 -9.00 -0.99
C LEU A 123 19.20 -8.40 0.29
N PRO A 124 20.26 -7.58 0.16
CA PRO A 124 20.69 -6.70 1.24
C PRO A 124 19.54 -5.81 1.70
N HIS A 125 19.51 -5.49 3.00
CA HIS A 125 18.40 -4.75 3.59
C HIS A 125 18.24 -3.34 2.99
N THR A 126 19.36 -2.68 2.69
CA THR A 126 19.41 -1.35 2.05
C THR A 126 18.77 -1.39 0.66
N VAL A 127 19.17 -2.35 -0.17
CA VAL A 127 18.66 -2.57 -1.54
C VAL A 127 17.15 -2.87 -1.53
N TRP A 128 16.71 -3.76 -0.64
CA TRP A 128 15.28 -4.04 -0.44
C TRP A 128 14.50 -2.79 -0.01
N ALA A 129 15.06 -1.99 0.90
CA ALA A 129 14.41 -0.78 1.39
C ALA A 129 14.30 0.31 0.33
N VAL A 130 15.30 0.48 -0.55
CA VAL A 130 15.21 1.37 -1.70
C VAL A 130 14.09 0.95 -2.65
N ALA A 131 13.97 -0.34 -2.92
CA ALA A 131 12.90 -0.85 -3.77
C ALA A 131 11.51 -0.60 -3.16
N HIS A 132 11.35 -0.91 -1.87
CA HIS A 132 10.10 -0.68 -1.12
C HIS A 132 9.72 0.81 -1.07
N LEU A 133 10.69 1.69 -0.78
CA LEU A 133 10.50 3.14 -0.76
C LEU A 133 10.10 3.69 -2.14
N THR A 134 10.81 3.28 -3.19
CA THR A 134 10.50 3.68 -4.56
C THR A 134 9.09 3.23 -4.95
N ALA A 135 8.71 2.01 -4.60
CA ALA A 135 7.38 1.47 -4.89
C ALA A 135 6.27 2.22 -4.14
N ALA A 136 6.49 2.56 -2.86
CA ALA A 136 5.57 3.39 -2.09
C ALA A 136 5.44 4.82 -2.65
N GLN A 137 6.53 5.37 -3.18
CA GLN A 137 6.54 6.69 -3.80
C GLN A 137 5.69 6.76 -5.06
N VAL A 138 5.74 5.74 -5.92
CA VAL A 138 4.94 5.69 -7.15
C VAL A 138 3.44 5.76 -6.86
N GLU A 139 2.99 5.22 -5.72
CA GLU A 139 1.57 5.25 -5.35
C GLU A 139 1.11 6.59 -4.77
N ASP A 140 1.99 7.57 -4.59
CA ASP A 140 1.67 8.90 -4.10
C ASP A 140 0.85 8.88 -2.79
N CYS A 141 1.40 8.18 -1.78
CA CYS A 141 0.84 8.12 -0.43
C CYS A 141 1.87 8.67 0.57
N GLY A 142 1.82 9.97 0.89
CA GLY A 142 2.74 10.62 1.83
C GLY A 142 3.01 9.84 3.14
N PRO A 143 1.98 9.37 3.88
CA PRO A 143 2.18 8.57 5.08
C PRO A 143 2.87 7.23 4.82
N CYS A 144 2.61 6.61 3.67
CA CYS A 144 3.22 5.34 3.28
C CYS A 144 4.69 5.53 2.90
N VAL A 145 5.01 6.63 2.19
CA VAL A 145 6.37 7.03 1.86
C VAL A 145 7.16 7.33 3.13
N GLN A 146 6.58 8.03 4.10
CA GLN A 146 7.23 8.27 5.39
C GLN A 146 7.57 6.95 6.12
N ILE A 147 6.61 6.02 6.21
CA ILE A 147 6.86 4.70 6.83
C ILE A 147 8.00 3.96 6.10
N ALA A 148 8.03 4.00 4.77
CA ALA A 148 9.08 3.37 3.98
C ALA A 148 10.43 4.09 4.15
N ALA A 149 10.45 5.41 4.28
CA ALA A 149 11.66 6.19 4.57
C ALA A 149 12.22 5.83 5.96
N ASP A 150 11.36 5.68 6.97
CA ASP A 150 11.79 5.24 8.30
C ASP A 150 12.29 3.78 8.32
N GLU A 151 11.73 2.92 7.47
CA GLU A 151 12.25 1.56 7.23
C GLU A 151 13.64 1.61 6.55
N ALA A 152 13.84 2.50 5.56
CA ALA A 152 15.12 2.71 4.92
C ALA A 152 16.21 3.24 5.87
N LEU A 153 15.85 4.16 6.77
CA LEU A 153 16.75 4.59 7.86
C LEU A 153 17.17 3.41 8.73
N ARG A 154 16.23 2.55 9.13
CA ARG A 154 16.53 1.34 9.91
C ARG A 154 17.35 0.30 9.12
N ALA A 155 17.23 0.29 7.80
CA ALA A 155 18.03 -0.56 6.93
C ALA A 155 19.49 -0.09 6.79
N GLY A 156 19.77 1.15 7.20
CA GLY A 156 21.12 1.72 7.21
C GLY A 156 21.34 2.84 6.17
N LEU A 157 20.30 3.26 5.44
CA LEU A 157 20.42 4.42 4.56
C LEU A 157 20.55 5.70 5.38
N THR A 158 21.34 6.62 4.87
CA THR A 158 21.46 7.99 5.37
C THR A 158 20.24 8.84 4.96
N PRO A 159 19.92 9.90 5.72
CA PRO A 159 18.92 10.89 5.31
C PRO A 159 19.19 11.48 3.91
N GLU A 160 20.46 11.63 3.53
CA GLU A 160 20.89 12.12 2.22
C GLU A 160 20.54 11.14 1.10
N GLU A 161 20.83 9.85 1.27
CA GLU A 161 20.48 8.81 0.30
C GLU A 161 18.97 8.68 0.15
N ILE A 162 18.21 8.72 1.25
CA ILE A 162 16.73 8.67 1.18
C ILE A 162 16.17 9.88 0.43
N ARG A 163 16.68 11.09 0.70
CA ARG A 163 16.31 12.29 -0.08
C ARG A 163 16.67 12.12 -1.55
N ALA A 164 17.82 11.51 -1.86
CA ALA A 164 18.26 11.26 -3.22
C ALA A 164 17.32 10.28 -3.94
N VAL A 165 16.91 9.17 -3.29
CA VAL A 165 15.89 8.25 -3.82
C VAL A 165 14.60 8.99 -4.13
N LEU A 166 14.09 9.79 -3.17
CA LEU A 166 12.84 10.53 -3.32
C LEU A 166 12.92 11.63 -4.39
N ALA A 167 14.06 12.30 -4.54
CA ALA A 167 14.28 13.31 -5.57
C ALA A 167 14.57 12.71 -6.95
N GLY A 168 14.86 11.40 -7.01
CA GLY A 168 15.36 10.74 -8.20
C GLY A 168 16.78 11.18 -8.59
N ASP A 169 17.57 11.61 -7.62
CA ASP A 169 18.97 12.01 -7.77
C ASP A 169 19.89 10.80 -7.57
N ASP A 170 20.43 10.26 -8.66
CA ASP A 170 21.32 9.10 -8.60
C ASP A 170 22.74 9.46 -8.16
N SER A 171 23.12 10.74 -8.10
CA SER A 171 24.50 11.15 -7.82
C SER A 171 25.00 10.80 -6.40
N ARG A 172 24.07 10.46 -5.51
CA ARG A 172 24.34 10.15 -4.10
C ARG A 172 23.99 8.71 -3.72
N LEU A 173 23.66 7.88 -4.70
CA LEU A 173 23.27 6.49 -4.50
C LEU A 173 24.36 5.56 -4.99
N ASP A 174 24.51 4.43 -4.31
CA ASP A 174 25.34 3.35 -4.81
C ASP A 174 24.72 2.69 -6.06
N PRO A 175 25.50 1.97 -6.88
CA PRO A 175 25.00 1.34 -8.11
C PRO A 175 23.82 0.38 -7.91
N GLU A 176 23.76 -0.35 -6.79
CA GLU A 176 22.68 -1.29 -6.52
C GLU A 176 21.39 -0.54 -6.20
N SER A 177 21.46 0.53 -5.41
CA SER A 177 20.35 1.43 -5.11
C SER A 177 19.79 2.09 -6.38
N ILE A 178 20.67 2.55 -7.29
CA ILE A 178 20.26 3.10 -8.58
C ILE A 178 19.54 2.04 -9.42
N LEU A 179 20.09 0.82 -9.49
CA LEU A 179 19.47 -0.31 -10.20
C LEU A 179 18.07 -0.62 -9.66
N MET A 180 17.90 -0.68 -8.33
CA MET A 180 16.59 -0.89 -7.71
C MET A 180 15.61 0.21 -8.08
N ARG A 181 16.01 1.48 -7.95
CA ARG A 181 15.14 2.62 -8.23
C ARG A 181 14.65 2.59 -9.68
N ARG A 182 15.56 2.36 -10.63
CA ARG A 182 15.23 2.23 -12.05
C ARG A 182 14.31 1.05 -12.33
N PHE A 183 14.64 -0.13 -11.81
CA PHE A 183 13.83 -1.33 -12.02
C PHE A 183 12.41 -1.16 -11.49
N VAL A 184 12.26 -0.66 -10.25
CA VAL A 184 10.93 -0.47 -9.65
C VAL A 184 10.09 0.53 -10.45
N ARG A 185 10.67 1.64 -10.90
CA ARG A 185 9.97 2.60 -11.76
C ARG A 185 9.55 1.95 -13.08
N ALA A 186 10.48 1.27 -13.76
CA ALA A 186 10.20 0.57 -15.01
C ALA A 186 9.06 -0.46 -14.87
N VAL A 187 9.05 -1.25 -13.79
CA VAL A 187 7.96 -2.20 -13.52
C VAL A 187 6.62 -1.49 -13.31
N CYS A 188 6.60 -0.43 -12.50
CA CYS A 188 5.36 0.29 -12.20
C CYS A 188 4.81 1.07 -13.41
N GLU A 189 5.70 1.57 -14.27
CA GLU A 189 5.37 2.31 -15.48
C GLU A 189 5.09 1.39 -16.68
N HIS A 190 5.24 0.07 -16.51
CA HIS A 190 5.16 -0.95 -17.58
C HIS A 190 6.17 -0.68 -18.72
N ASP A 191 7.35 -0.16 -18.37
CA ASP A 191 8.44 0.09 -19.30
C ASP A 191 9.11 -1.24 -19.70
N PRO A 192 9.29 -1.52 -21.02
CA PRO A 192 10.04 -2.68 -21.50
C PRO A 192 11.48 -2.80 -20.95
N GLU A 193 12.09 -1.69 -20.50
CA GLU A 193 13.41 -1.69 -19.85
C GLU A 193 13.45 -2.60 -18.61
N SER A 194 12.30 -2.79 -17.95
CA SER A 194 12.15 -3.67 -16.78
C SER A 194 12.71 -5.07 -17.01
N GLU A 195 12.59 -5.62 -18.22
CA GLU A 195 13.10 -6.96 -18.54
C GLU A 195 14.64 -7.00 -18.65
N THR A 196 15.27 -5.92 -19.11
CA THR A 196 16.73 -5.81 -19.11
C THR A 196 17.26 -5.67 -17.69
N LEU A 197 16.67 -4.76 -16.91
CA LEU A 197 17.04 -4.53 -15.52
C LEU A 197 16.79 -5.79 -14.66
N ARG A 198 15.73 -6.54 -14.91
CA ARG A 198 15.47 -7.83 -14.25
C ARG A 198 16.61 -8.82 -14.45
N ARG A 199 17.18 -8.91 -15.66
CA ARG A 199 18.32 -9.80 -15.93
C ARG A 199 19.58 -9.38 -15.18
N GLU A 200 19.83 -8.08 -15.03
CA GLU A 200 20.92 -7.57 -14.20
C GLU A 200 20.73 -7.97 -12.73
N ILE A 201 19.51 -7.81 -12.22
CA ILE A 201 19.12 -8.23 -10.86
C ILE A 201 19.29 -9.74 -10.69
N HIS A 202 18.85 -10.55 -11.65
CA HIS A 202 19.03 -12.00 -11.63
C HIS A 202 20.51 -12.38 -11.62
N ALA A 203 21.35 -11.70 -12.38
CA ALA A 203 22.79 -11.97 -12.40
C ALA A 203 23.44 -11.65 -11.04
N ALA A 204 22.97 -10.62 -10.34
CA ALA A 204 23.51 -10.19 -9.05
C ALA A 204 23.01 -11.03 -7.85
N TRP A 205 21.71 -11.37 -7.80
CA TRP A 205 21.08 -12.01 -6.62
C TRP A 205 20.28 -13.29 -6.92
N GLY A 206 20.27 -13.74 -8.18
CA GLY A 206 19.55 -14.94 -8.61
C GLY A 206 18.04 -14.85 -8.43
N SER A 207 17.36 -16.00 -8.57
CA SER A 207 15.90 -16.08 -8.47
C SER A 207 15.35 -15.69 -7.09
N LYS A 208 16.12 -15.85 -6.03
CA LYS A 208 15.70 -15.41 -4.69
C LYS A 208 15.65 -13.88 -4.59
N GLY A 209 16.66 -13.19 -5.14
CA GLY A 209 16.63 -11.74 -5.21
C GLY A 209 15.49 -11.20 -6.06
N GLU A 210 15.15 -11.87 -7.15
CA GLU A 210 13.98 -11.52 -7.97
C GLU A 210 12.66 -11.64 -7.19
N VAL A 211 12.51 -12.71 -6.39
CA VAL A 211 11.32 -12.91 -5.54
C VAL A 211 11.25 -11.85 -4.46
N ASP A 212 12.35 -11.59 -3.75
CA ASP A 212 12.44 -10.52 -2.74
C ASP A 212 12.02 -9.18 -3.33
N LEU A 213 12.51 -8.87 -4.53
CA LEU A 213 12.25 -7.60 -5.18
C LEU A 213 10.79 -7.47 -5.63
N ALA A 214 10.23 -8.52 -6.23
CA ALA A 214 8.81 -8.55 -6.62
C ALA A 214 7.90 -8.35 -5.39
N LEU A 215 8.22 -9.00 -4.27
CA LEU A 215 7.46 -8.85 -3.03
C LEU A 215 7.71 -7.51 -2.35
N ALA A 216 8.89 -6.90 -2.47
CA ALA A 216 9.16 -5.53 -2.02
C ALA A 216 8.30 -4.52 -2.78
N ILE A 217 8.18 -4.67 -4.11
CA ILE A 217 7.32 -3.82 -4.95
C ILE A 217 5.85 -3.95 -4.54
N ILE A 218 5.36 -5.18 -4.41
CA ILE A 218 3.98 -5.42 -3.93
C ILE A 218 3.81 -4.84 -2.52
N GLY A 219 4.79 -5.04 -1.64
CA GLY A 219 4.83 -4.52 -0.28
C GLY A 219 4.71 -3.01 -0.20
N GLY A 220 5.42 -2.29 -1.07
CA GLY A 220 5.37 -0.84 -1.14
C GLY A 220 4.04 -0.31 -1.65
N ARG A 221 3.33 -1.08 -2.49
CA ARG A 221 2.11 -0.61 -3.18
C ARG A 221 0.80 -1.08 -2.55
N ALA A 222 0.78 -2.23 -1.88
CA ALA A 222 -0.45 -2.86 -1.41
C ALA A 222 -1.22 -1.97 -0.41
N ILE A 223 -0.52 -1.37 0.55
CA ILE A 223 -1.15 -0.49 1.57
C ILE A 223 -1.68 0.81 0.93
N PRO A 224 -0.88 1.57 0.14
CA PRO A 224 -1.40 2.74 -0.57
C PRO A 224 -2.64 2.44 -1.40
N MET A 225 -2.62 1.37 -2.21
CA MET A 225 -3.74 0.98 -3.05
C MET A 225 -4.97 0.62 -2.24
N LEU A 226 -4.80 -0.15 -1.16
CA LEU A 226 -5.91 -0.52 -0.27
C LEU A 226 -6.51 0.71 0.41
N LYS A 227 -5.68 1.62 0.93
CA LYS A 227 -6.15 2.89 1.52
C LYS A 227 -6.96 3.69 0.51
N ARG A 228 -6.44 3.84 -0.72
CA ARG A 228 -7.12 4.56 -1.80
C ARG A 228 -8.46 3.91 -2.16
N ALA A 229 -8.50 2.59 -2.30
CA ALA A 229 -9.72 1.85 -2.60
C ALA A 229 -10.78 1.93 -1.48
N LEU A 230 -10.34 2.05 -0.22
CA LEU A 230 -11.22 2.26 0.93
C LEU A 230 -11.64 3.72 1.14
N GLY A 231 -11.14 4.67 0.34
CA GLY A 231 -11.44 6.11 0.51
C GLY A 231 -10.62 6.81 1.59
N HIS A 232 -9.51 6.22 2.03
CA HIS A 232 -8.59 6.77 3.03
C HIS A 232 -7.30 7.35 2.42
N ALA A 233 -7.28 7.63 1.11
CA ALA A 233 -6.15 8.31 0.48
C ALA A 233 -6.16 9.80 0.83
N VAL A 234 -5.24 10.21 1.70
CA VAL A 234 -4.97 11.63 1.98
C VAL A 234 -3.73 12.01 1.17
N ALA A 235 -3.95 12.71 0.05
CA ALA A 235 -2.90 13.05 -0.92
C ALA A 235 -1.92 14.13 -0.44
N CYS A 236 -2.17 14.78 0.72
CA CYS A 236 -1.37 15.93 1.15
C CYS A 236 -0.82 15.73 2.55
N SER A 237 0.35 15.10 2.64
CA SER A 237 1.22 15.21 3.82
C SER A 237 2.67 15.27 3.34
N THR A 238 3.42 16.26 3.81
CA THR A 238 4.85 16.36 3.56
C THR A 238 5.56 15.18 4.25
N VAL A 239 6.62 14.67 3.63
CA VAL A 239 7.45 13.58 4.16
C VAL A 239 8.66 14.22 4.85
N PRO A 240 8.63 14.42 6.18
CA PRO A 240 9.80 14.95 6.90
C PRO A 240 10.90 13.88 6.98
N VAL A 241 11.94 14.05 6.16
CA VAL A 241 13.20 13.30 6.32
C VAL A 241 14.11 14.09 7.27
N ALA A 242 13.88 13.95 8.59
CA ALA A 242 14.66 14.65 9.59
C ALA A 242 16.13 14.18 9.61
N LEU A 243 17.06 15.12 9.73
CA LEU A 243 18.48 14.87 9.99
C LEU A 243 18.65 14.37 11.44
N GLY A 244 18.47 13.07 11.65
CA GLY A 244 18.74 12.42 12.93
C GLY A 244 17.65 12.64 13.96
N THR A 245 16.65 11.75 13.94
CA THR A 245 15.83 11.20 15.05
C THR A 245 14.47 10.83 14.47
N SER A 246 14.38 9.64 13.86
CA SER A 246 13.07 9.04 13.64
C SER A 246 12.47 8.70 15.02
N PRO A 247 11.20 9.07 15.32
CA PRO A 247 10.54 8.72 16.58
C PRO A 247 10.23 7.22 16.69
N LEU A 248 10.49 6.44 15.65
CA LEU A 248 10.36 4.99 15.64
C LEU A 248 11.42 4.35 16.53
N ARG A 249 10.98 3.80 17.67
CA ARG A 249 11.84 3.08 18.62
C ARG A 249 12.61 1.95 17.92
N PRO A 250 13.94 1.81 18.16
CA PRO A 250 14.77 0.80 17.51
C PRO A 250 14.58 -0.64 18.05
N ASP A 251 13.54 -0.91 18.85
CA ASP A 251 13.38 -2.18 19.56
C ASP A 251 12.51 -3.21 18.82
N MET A 252 12.89 -3.58 17.59
CA MET A 252 12.52 -4.88 17.03
C MET A 252 13.65 -5.44 16.17
N ARG A 253 14.51 -6.27 16.78
CA ARG A 253 15.24 -7.30 16.02
C ARG A 253 14.18 -8.18 15.37
N GLN A 254 14.07 -8.11 14.05
CA GLN A 254 13.36 -9.12 13.28
C GLN A 254 14.33 -10.29 13.01
N PRO A 255 13.82 -11.54 13.00
CA PRO A 255 14.60 -12.71 12.62
C PRO A 255 15.09 -12.62 11.17
#